data_AF-A0A924QCZ8-F1
#
_entry.id   AF-A0A924QCZ8-F1
#
_cell.length_a   1.000
_cell.length_b   1.000
_cell.length_c   1.000
_cell.angle_alpha   90.00
_cell.angle_beta   90.00
_cell.angle_gamma   90.00
#
_symmetry.space_group_name_H-M   'P 1'
#
loop_
_entity.id
_entity.type
_entity.pdbx_description
1 polymer ?
#
loop_
_entity_poly.entity_id
_entity_poly.type
_entity_poly.pdbx_seq_one_letter_code
_entity_poly.pdbx_strand_id
1 'polypeptide(L)'
;MIVVAIVGILAAIAYPSYVEYVERARRKDATAVMLEAAQFVERYFTERRTYVGVDAALPAALSSAPREGTASYSIAISNTTATSYVLSAVPVAAYTPAKCGSLRVDQQSVRGISNPASATAMEIGDCFNR
;
A
#
# COMPACT_ATOMS: atom_id res chain seq x y z
N MET A 1 8.93 44.14 -8.59
CA MET A 1 8.30 42.94 -7.98
C MET A 1 7.97 41.90 -9.06
N ILE A 2 8.98 41.42 -9.79
CA ILE A 2 8.81 40.42 -10.88
C ILE A 2 9.35 39.04 -10.45
N VAL A 3 10.38 39.02 -9.58
CA VAL A 3 10.98 37.79 -9.06
C VAL A 3 9.96 36.95 -8.26
N VAL A 4 9.16 37.58 -7.40
CA VAL A 4 8.11 36.88 -6.63
C VAL A 4 7.06 36.25 -7.56
N ALA A 5 6.71 36.92 -8.66
CA ALA A 5 5.77 36.38 -9.64
C ALA A 5 6.33 35.15 -10.36
N ILE A 6 7.61 35.17 -10.75
CA ILE A 6 8.28 34.02 -11.39
C ILE A 6 8.41 32.85 -10.41
N VAL A 7 8.81 33.10 -9.16
CA VAL A 7 8.91 32.07 -8.12
C VAL A 7 7.53 31.46 -7.83
N GLY A 8 6.47 32.27 -7.79
CA GLY A 8 5.10 31.79 -7.63
C GLY A 8 4.66 30.83 -8.73
N ILE A 9 4.96 31.15 -10.00
CA ILE A 9 4.63 30.30 -11.14
C ILE A 9 5.42 28.97 -11.09
N LEU A 10 6.71 29.03 -10.77
CA LEU A 10 7.54 27.82 -10.66
C LEU A 10 7.09 26.92 -9.50
N ALA A 11 6.76 27.50 -8.35
CA ALA A 11 6.27 26.75 -7.19
C ALA A 11 4.94 26.06 -7.48
N ALA A 12 4.05 26.69 -8.24
CA ALA A 12 2.75 26.11 -8.60
C ALA A 12 2.86 24.82 -9.42
N ILE A 13 3.93 24.65 -10.20
CA ILE A 13 4.16 23.43 -11.01
C ILE A 13 5.03 22.43 -10.24
N ALA A 14 6.08 22.90 -9.58
CA ALA A 14 7.05 22.04 -8.89
C ALA A 14 6.45 21.35 -7.66
N TYR A 15 5.61 22.05 -6.90
CA TYR A 15 5.05 21.52 -5.66
C TYR A 15 4.14 20.28 -5.87
N PRO A 16 3.10 20.32 -6.73
CA PRO A 16 2.26 19.13 -6.94
C PRO A 16 3.05 17.94 -7.50
N SER A 17 4.04 18.20 -8.37
CA SER A 17 4.89 17.15 -8.92
C SER A 17 5.71 16.43 -7.85
N TYR A 18 6.26 17.18 -6.89
CA TYR A 18 7.01 16.60 -5.78
C TYR A 18 6.13 15.74 -4.86
N VAL A 19 4.92 16.20 -4.54
CA VAL A 19 3.98 15.44 -3.70
C VAL A 19 3.61 14.11 -4.36
N GLU A 20 3.30 14.11 -5.65
CA GLU A 20 3.01 12.87 -6.38
C GLU A 20 4.19 11.90 -6.41
N TYR A 21 5.42 12.41 -6.52
CA TYR A 21 6.63 11.59 -6.48
C TYR A 21 6.79 10.86 -5.14
N VAL A 22 6.60 11.58 -4.02
CA VAL A 22 6.70 11.00 -2.68
C VAL A 22 5.58 10.00 -2.42
N GLU A 23 4.34 10.27 -2.85
CA GLU A 23 3.24 9.31 -2.75
C GLU A 23 3.52 8.02 -3.52
N ARG A 24 4.03 8.14 -4.75
CA ARG A 24 4.42 6.97 -5.57
C ARG A 24 5.49 6.14 -4.87
N ALA A 25 6.49 6.78 -4.27
CA ALA A 25 7.55 6.08 -3.52
C ALA A 25 6.95 5.29 -2.35
N ARG A 26 6.08 5.92 -1.53
CA ARG A 26 5.40 5.25 -0.40
C ARG A 26 4.53 4.08 -0.83
N ARG A 27 3.81 4.20 -1.95
CA ARG A 27 3.02 3.09 -2.51
C ARG A 27 3.92 1.94 -2.96
N LYS A 28 5.05 2.22 -3.60
CA LYS A 28 6.03 1.20 -3.99
C LYS A 28 6.63 0.49 -2.79
N ASP A 29 6.93 1.21 -1.72
CA ASP A 29 7.40 0.59 -0.48
C ASP A 29 6.31 -0.31 0.12
N ALA A 30 5.06 0.16 0.16
CA ALA A 30 3.93 -0.64 0.63
C ALA A 30 3.74 -1.92 -0.21
N THR A 31 3.78 -1.83 -1.54
CA THR A 31 3.63 -3.00 -2.40
C THR A 31 4.80 -3.98 -2.29
N ALA A 32 6.03 -3.49 -2.08
CA ALA A 32 7.19 -4.33 -1.80
C ALA A 32 7.02 -5.12 -0.50
N VAL A 33 6.65 -4.45 0.59
CA VAL A 33 6.41 -5.11 1.89
C VAL A 33 5.22 -6.07 1.82
N MET A 34 4.16 -5.73 1.07
CA MET A 34 3.04 -6.64 0.83
C MET A 34 3.44 -7.89 0.05
N LEU A 35 4.32 -7.78 -0.94
CA LEU A 35 4.81 -8.95 -1.69
C LEU A 35 5.59 -9.90 -0.79
N GLU A 36 6.43 -9.34 0.09
CA GLU A 36 7.17 -10.14 1.09
C GLU A 36 6.23 -10.77 2.13
N ALA A 37 5.17 -10.06 2.55
CA ALA A 37 4.13 -10.61 3.40
C ALA A 37 3.38 -11.75 2.70
N ALA A 38 3.06 -11.62 1.41
CA ALA A 38 2.42 -12.68 0.63
C ALA A 38 3.31 -13.94 0.59
N GLN A 39 4.62 -13.79 0.33
CA GLN A 39 5.57 -14.92 0.38
C GLN A 39 5.60 -15.60 1.75
N PHE A 40 5.53 -14.83 2.84
CA PHE A 40 5.44 -15.38 4.19
C PHE A 40 4.16 -16.20 4.40
N VAL A 41 3.02 -15.69 3.92
CA VAL A 41 1.71 -16.33 4.04
C VAL A 41 1.67 -17.66 3.27
N GLU A 42 2.24 -17.71 2.06
CA GLU A 42 2.36 -18.95 1.27
C GLU A 42 3.25 -19.99 1.96
N ARG A 43 4.35 -19.56 2.59
CA ARG A 43 5.20 -20.46 3.40
C ARG A 43 4.43 -21.01 4.60
N TYR A 44 3.68 -20.16 5.30
CA TYR A 44 2.83 -20.57 6.43
C TYR A 44 1.81 -21.64 6.01
N PHE A 45 1.19 -21.48 4.83
CA PHE A 45 0.27 -22.47 4.28
C PHE A 45 0.96 -23.78 3.91
N THR A 46 2.18 -23.73 3.38
CA THR A 46 2.96 -24.95 3.06
C THR A 46 3.27 -25.76 4.32
N GLU A 47 3.57 -25.10 5.43
CA GLU A 47 3.91 -25.74 6.71
C GLU A 47 2.67 -26.24 7.48
N ARG A 48 1.57 -25.48 7.48
CA ARG A 48 0.41 -25.73 8.36
C ARG A 48 -0.86 -26.15 7.61
N ARG A 49 -0.88 -26.04 6.27
CA ARG A 49 -2.03 -26.31 5.39
C ARG A 49 -3.28 -25.49 5.73
N THR A 50 -3.11 -24.33 6.35
CA THR A 50 -4.18 -23.40 6.70
C THR A 50 -3.65 -21.98 6.73
N TYR A 51 -4.47 -20.99 6.37
CA TYR A 51 -4.14 -19.57 6.59
C TYR A 51 -4.65 -19.04 7.94
N VAL A 52 -5.37 -19.86 8.72
CA VAL A 52 -5.87 -19.45 10.04
C VAL A 52 -4.69 -19.19 10.98
N GLY A 53 -4.67 -18.03 11.63
CA GLY A 53 -3.64 -17.60 12.57
C GLY A 53 -2.37 -17.03 11.92
N VAL A 54 -2.35 -16.86 10.60
CA VAL A 54 -1.21 -16.24 9.90
C VAL A 54 -1.05 -14.75 10.23
N ASP A 55 -2.15 -14.09 10.58
CA ASP A 55 -2.21 -12.70 11.05
C ASP A 55 -1.39 -12.50 12.34
N ALA A 56 -1.51 -13.43 13.30
CA ALA A 56 -0.72 -13.43 14.52
C ALA A 56 0.74 -13.87 14.30
N ALA A 57 1.00 -14.65 13.25
CA ALA A 57 2.34 -15.11 12.89
C ALA A 57 3.13 -14.11 12.03
N LEU A 58 2.47 -13.06 11.52
CA LEU A 58 3.11 -12.10 10.63
C LEU A 58 4.23 -11.34 11.37
N PRO A 59 5.47 -11.32 10.84
CA PRO A 59 6.57 -10.59 11.46
C PRO A 59 6.25 -9.11 11.64
N ALA A 60 6.64 -8.51 12.76
CA ALA A 60 6.44 -7.08 13.01
C ALA A 60 7.13 -6.17 11.97
N ALA A 61 8.20 -6.65 11.32
CA ALA A 61 8.85 -5.96 10.21
C ALA A 61 8.00 -5.92 8.91
N LEU A 62 6.91 -6.69 8.85
CA LEU A 62 5.98 -6.77 7.72
C LEU A 62 4.63 -6.13 8.02
N SER A 63 4.39 -5.65 9.25
CA SER A 63 3.13 -5.02 9.63
C SER A 63 3.07 -3.51 9.35
N SER A 64 4.18 -2.92 8.88
CA SER A 64 4.23 -1.51 8.52
C SER A 64 5.14 -1.26 7.32
N ALA A 65 4.80 -0.23 6.54
CA ALA A 65 5.57 0.22 5.39
C ALA A 65 5.65 1.76 5.37
N PRO A 66 6.82 2.37 5.10
CA PRO A 66 8.13 1.72 4.96
C PRO A 66 8.60 1.04 6.26
N ARG A 67 9.46 0.01 6.11
CA ARG A 67 9.99 -0.79 7.24
C ARG A 67 10.82 0.01 8.22
N GLU A 68 11.49 1.03 7.70
CA GLU A 68 12.34 1.93 8.45
C GLU A 68 11.80 3.36 8.30
N GLY A 69 11.77 4.09 9.40
CA GLY A 69 11.28 5.47 9.45
C GLY A 69 9.77 5.57 9.74
N THR A 70 9.15 6.66 9.27
CA THR A 70 7.75 6.96 9.55
C THR A 70 6.84 6.08 8.69
N ALA A 71 6.20 5.10 9.31
CA ALA A 71 5.22 4.24 8.65
C ALA A 71 4.11 5.08 8.00
N SER A 72 3.89 4.87 6.71
CA SER A 72 2.82 5.50 5.92
C SER A 72 1.64 4.56 5.72
N TYR A 73 1.90 3.25 5.70
CA TYR A 73 0.91 2.19 5.59
C TYR A 73 1.11 1.16 6.72
N SER A 74 0.01 0.65 7.25
CA SER A 74 -0.08 -0.50 8.13
C SER A 74 -0.57 -1.70 7.32
N ILE A 75 0.12 -2.83 7.44
CA ILE A 75 -0.21 -4.05 6.73
C ILE A 75 -0.90 -5.02 7.67
N ALA A 76 -2.09 -5.43 7.29
CA ALA A 76 -2.93 -6.34 8.05
C ALA A 76 -3.47 -7.45 7.15
N ILE A 77 -3.53 -8.66 7.70
CA ILE A 77 -4.20 -9.79 7.07
C ILE A 77 -5.59 -9.92 7.70
N SER A 78 -6.59 -10.12 6.86
CA SER A 78 -7.98 -10.25 7.25
C SER A 78 -8.65 -11.37 6.45
N ASN A 79 -9.86 -11.77 6.86
CA ASN A 79 -10.65 -12.77 6.16
C ASN A 79 -9.91 -14.11 5.96
N THR A 80 -9.12 -14.51 6.97
CA THR A 80 -8.34 -15.74 6.96
C THR A 80 -9.23 -16.96 7.17
N THR A 81 -9.27 -17.84 6.18
CA THR A 81 -9.90 -19.16 6.29
C THR A 81 -8.84 -20.25 6.10
N ALA A 82 -9.23 -21.51 5.96
CA ALA A 82 -8.28 -22.57 5.63
C ALA A 82 -7.58 -22.31 4.29
N THR A 83 -8.23 -21.66 3.32
CA THR A 83 -7.75 -21.53 1.93
C THR A 83 -7.84 -20.11 1.35
N SER A 84 -8.33 -19.13 2.10
CA SER A 84 -8.42 -17.73 1.67
C SER A 84 -7.77 -16.78 2.66
N TYR A 85 -7.27 -15.66 2.16
CA TYR A 85 -6.82 -14.53 2.95
C TYR A 85 -6.93 -13.23 2.15
N VAL A 86 -7.07 -12.11 2.84
CA VAL A 86 -6.98 -10.77 2.25
C VAL A 86 -5.88 -10.00 2.95
N LEU A 87 -4.81 -9.72 2.22
CA LEU A 87 -3.74 -8.84 2.65
C LEU A 87 -4.12 -7.40 2.31
N SER A 88 -4.01 -6.50 3.28
CA SER A 88 -4.39 -5.10 3.14
C SER A 88 -3.31 -4.16 3.66
N ALA A 89 -2.99 -3.11 2.90
CA ALA A 89 -2.15 -2.00 3.33
C ALA A 89 -3.04 -0.78 3.52
N VAL A 90 -3.31 -0.47 4.79
CA VAL A 90 -4.17 0.63 5.22
C VAL A 90 -3.30 1.85 5.55
N PRO A 91 -3.56 3.03 4.98
CA PRO A 91 -2.79 4.22 5.30
C PRO A 91 -2.95 4.58 6.79
N VAL A 92 -1.87 5.00 7.45
CA VAL A 92 -1.92 5.44 8.86
C VAL A 92 -2.57 6.83 8.99
N ALA A 93 -3.06 7.20 10.16
CA ALA A 93 -3.74 8.49 10.37
C ALA A 93 -2.89 9.73 9.98
N ALA A 94 -1.56 9.63 10.09
CA ALA A 94 -0.63 10.69 9.70
C ALA A 94 -0.43 10.82 8.17
N TYR A 95 -0.99 9.89 7.38
CA TYR A 95 -0.89 9.86 5.93
C TYR A 95 -2.24 9.57 5.30
N THR A 96 -2.81 10.55 4.61
CA THR A 96 -4.06 10.39 3.86
C THR A 96 -3.75 10.43 2.36
N PRO A 97 -3.64 9.27 1.68
CA PRO A 97 -3.37 9.25 0.24
C PRO A 97 -4.56 9.84 -0.52
N ALA A 98 -4.30 10.84 -1.37
CA ALA A 98 -5.36 11.55 -2.09
C ALA A 98 -6.08 10.67 -3.13
N LYS A 99 -5.38 9.67 -3.70
CA LYS A 99 -5.87 8.89 -4.86
C LYS A 99 -6.25 7.44 -4.52
N CYS A 100 -5.35 6.67 -3.90
CA CYS A 100 -5.46 5.19 -3.89
C CYS A 100 -6.04 4.58 -2.61
N GLY A 101 -6.16 5.33 -1.51
CA GLY A 101 -6.67 4.78 -0.25
C GLY A 101 -5.85 3.58 0.25
N SER A 102 -6.55 2.57 0.76
CA SER A 102 -5.96 1.29 1.17
C SER A 102 -5.81 0.34 -0.02
N LEU A 103 -4.66 -0.33 -0.11
CA LEU A 103 -4.36 -1.33 -1.13
C LEU A 103 -4.72 -2.71 -0.58
N ARG A 104 -5.27 -3.59 -1.41
CA ARG A 104 -5.66 -4.96 -1.03
C ARG A 104 -5.19 -5.96 -2.07
N VAL A 105 -4.81 -7.15 -1.63
CA VAL A 105 -4.46 -8.30 -2.46
C VAL A 105 -5.00 -9.56 -1.79
N ASP A 106 -5.66 -10.43 -2.54
CA ASP A 106 -6.12 -11.74 -2.06
C ASP A 106 -5.18 -12.89 -2.47
N GLN A 107 -5.50 -14.12 -2.04
CA GLN A 107 -4.75 -15.32 -2.40
C GLN A 107 -4.69 -15.62 -3.91
N GLN A 108 -5.61 -15.05 -4.71
CA GLN A 108 -5.63 -15.20 -6.16
C GLN A 108 -4.84 -14.09 -6.86
N SER A 109 -4.10 -13.27 -6.11
CA SER A 109 -3.41 -12.08 -6.59
C SER A 109 -4.34 -11.04 -7.21
N VAL A 110 -5.64 -11.06 -6.86
CA VAL A 110 -6.58 -10.02 -7.25
C VAL A 110 -6.29 -8.80 -6.40
N ARG A 111 -5.94 -7.71 -7.09
CA ARG A 111 -5.61 -6.43 -6.47
C ARG A 111 -6.87 -5.59 -6.35
N GLY A 112 -6.97 -4.81 -5.28
CA GLY A 112 -8.06 -3.88 -5.04
C GLY A 112 -7.58 -2.63 -4.33
N ILE A 113 -8.38 -1.57 -4.41
CA ILE A 113 -8.16 -0.30 -3.70
C ILE A 113 -9.45 0.15 -3.02
N SER A 114 -9.36 0.94 -1.94
CA SER A 114 -10.54 1.47 -1.23
C SER A 114 -10.92 2.90 -1.60
N ASN A 115 -10.15 3.56 -2.46
CA ASN A 115 -10.49 4.86 -3.01
C ASN A 115 -10.10 4.89 -4.51
N PRO A 116 -11.04 5.15 -5.44
CA PRO A 116 -12.48 5.28 -5.22
C PRO A 116 -13.15 3.96 -4.79
N ALA A 117 -14.33 4.04 -4.17
CA ALA A 117 -15.07 2.86 -3.67
C ALA A 117 -15.46 1.86 -4.78
N SER A 118 -15.53 2.34 -6.03
CA SER A 118 -15.74 1.54 -7.24
C SER A 118 -14.57 1.75 -8.19
N ALA A 119 -13.40 1.26 -7.80
CA ALA A 119 -12.22 1.34 -8.64
C ALA A 119 -12.30 0.39 -9.83
N THR A 120 -11.98 0.92 -11.01
CA THR A 120 -11.81 0.12 -12.22
C THR A 120 -10.46 -0.61 -12.21
N ALA A 121 -10.32 -1.68 -13.02
CA ALA A 121 -9.05 -2.40 -13.15
C ALA A 121 -7.87 -1.50 -13.56
N MET A 122 -8.14 -0.43 -14.33
CA MET A 122 -7.13 0.54 -14.75
C MET A 122 -6.64 1.41 -13.58
N GLU A 123 -7.56 1.89 -12.73
CA GLU A 123 -7.22 2.68 -11.53
C GLU A 123 -6.44 1.84 -10.50
N ILE A 124 -6.81 0.57 -10.34
CA ILE A 124 -6.06 -0.37 -9.50
C ILE A 124 -4.65 -0.56 -10.07
N GLY A 125 -4.53 -0.73 -11.40
CA GLY A 125 -3.23 -0.81 -12.07
C GLY A 125 -2.35 0.42 -11.85
N ASP A 126 -2.92 1.62 -12.00
CA ASP A 126 -2.23 2.88 -11.77
C ASP A 126 -1.78 3.04 -10.31
N CYS A 127 -2.59 2.60 -9.33
CA CYS A 127 -2.23 2.68 -7.92
C CYS A 127 -1.11 1.72 -7.50
N PHE A 128 -0.98 0.57 -8.15
CA PHE A 128 0.05 -0.43 -7.84
C PHE A 128 1.36 -0.21 -8.64
N ASN A 129 1.28 0.32 -9.86
CA ASN A 129 2.44 0.47 -10.75
C ASN A 129 2.88 1.93 -10.99
N ARG A 130 2.02 2.92 -10.73
CA ARG A 130 2.21 4.33 -11.10
C ARG A 130 1.98 5.28 -9.93
#